data_AF-A0A7Y5C321-F1
#
_entry.id   AF-A0A7Y5C321-F1
#
_cell.length_a   1.000
_cell.length_b   1.000
_cell.length_c   1.000
_cell.angle_alpha   90.00
_cell.angle_beta   90.00
_cell.angle_gamma   90.00
#
_symmetry.space_group_name_H-M   'P 1'
#
loop_
_entity.id
_entity.type
_entity.pdbx_description
1 polymer ?
#
loop_
_entity_poly.entity_id
_entity_poly.type
_entity_poly.pdbx_seq_one_letter_code
_entity_poly.pdbx_strand_id
1 'polypeptide(L)'
;MKQILFAISLVALVISGCGGGADDSANDDTTEPVNPDKTNLLQIDGKVFSVPSPIQTALLIQKVGSTYNASLLNSPKNTTKYSSNYQKAVNLGVFGADLGYVTIYEQTQDAISFLTAVNSLADDLGVMGAFDRTLLERFEKNLGNKDSLLVLVTDAYQGADAYLKNNERNDVGALILAGGWIETLWFATNVANQTQNADVIRRIGEQKNTLNNLIKILTPYYSKSEFAGLVDQLMDLNEVFTQVTNTYTYVQPTVDEKNKITTINSTSEVVVTKEQLKLISEKISAIREKIIG
;
A
#
# COMPACT_ATOMS: atom_id res chain seq x y z
N MET A 1 17.73 61.45 50.82
CA MET A 1 18.06 62.67 50.03
C MET A 1 18.29 62.25 48.59
N LYS A 2 17.45 62.76 47.67
CA LYS A 2 17.82 63.53 46.45
C LYS A 2 18.88 62.84 45.58
N GLN A 3 18.50 62.27 44.44
CA GLN A 3 18.21 62.94 43.16
C GLN A 3 19.43 62.92 42.23
N ILE A 4 19.12 62.65 40.95
CA ILE A 4 19.72 63.23 39.74
C ILE A 4 21.13 62.72 39.39
N LEU A 5 21.24 61.90 38.34
CA LEU A 5 21.34 62.23 36.91
C LEU A 5 22.67 62.91 36.50
N PHE A 6 23.45 62.13 35.75
CA PHE A 6 24.21 62.49 34.54
C PHE A 6 25.41 63.44 34.62
N ALA A 7 26.61 62.88 34.43
CA ALA A 7 27.69 63.48 33.64
C ALA A 7 28.66 62.37 33.15
N ILE A 8 28.71 62.12 31.84
CA ILE A 8 29.80 62.52 30.90
C ILE A 8 30.82 61.38 30.66
N SER A 9 30.71 60.82 29.45
CA SER A 9 31.78 60.56 28.48
C SER A 9 32.82 59.45 28.67
N LEU A 10 33.00 58.76 27.53
CA LEU A 10 34.25 58.28 26.94
C LEU A 10 34.73 56.84 27.24
N VAL A 11 34.54 56.01 26.21
CA VAL A 11 35.45 54.97 25.70
C VAL A 11 35.70 53.74 26.58
N ALA A 12 35.21 52.60 26.09
CA ALA A 12 35.95 51.34 26.14
C ALA A 12 35.54 50.46 24.94
N LEU A 13 36.54 50.11 24.12
CA LEU A 13 36.50 48.93 23.26
C LEU A 13 36.19 47.71 24.14
N VAL A 14 35.17 46.94 23.80
CA VAL A 14 35.02 45.57 24.28
C VAL A 14 34.81 44.67 23.08
N ILE A 15 35.79 43.79 22.89
CA ILE A 15 35.75 42.63 22.03
C ILE A 15 34.76 41.66 22.69
N SER A 16 33.75 41.20 21.97
CA SER A 16 32.92 40.08 22.41
C SER A 16 32.53 39.27 21.18
N GLY A 17 33.06 38.05 21.13
CA GLY A 17 32.68 37.04 20.15
C GLY A 17 31.20 36.74 20.29
N CYS A 18 30.49 36.83 19.17
CA CYS A 18 29.12 36.36 19.08
C CYS A 18 29.19 34.86 18.80
N GLY A 19 28.92 34.06 19.83
CA GLY A 19 28.22 32.79 19.66
C GLY A 19 26.75 33.09 19.44
N GLY A 20 26.11 32.30 18.57
CA GLY A 20 24.67 32.33 18.35
C GLY A 20 24.30 32.14 16.89
N GLY A 21 23.75 30.97 16.57
CA GLY A 21 23.18 30.66 15.27
C GLY A 21 23.22 29.17 14.95
N ALA A 22 22.67 28.33 15.84
CA ALA A 22 22.28 26.98 15.44
C ALA A 22 21.00 27.14 14.61
N ASP A 23 21.10 26.84 13.32
CA ASP A 23 19.96 26.66 12.43
C ASP A 23 19.19 25.41 12.88
N ASP A 24 18.21 25.61 13.77
CA ASP A 24 17.12 24.65 13.91
C ASP A 24 16.17 24.88 12.74
N SER A 25 16.44 24.17 11.65
CA SER A 25 15.45 23.88 10.62
C SER A 25 14.40 22.95 11.23
N ALA A 26 13.44 23.52 11.94
CA ALA A 26 12.21 22.84 12.31
C ALA A 26 11.45 22.53 11.02
N ASN A 27 11.74 21.37 10.44
CA ASN A 27 10.94 20.77 9.40
C ASN A 27 9.64 20.31 10.09
N ASP A 28 8.62 21.17 10.01
CA ASP A 28 7.26 20.84 10.43
C ASP A 28 6.72 19.78 9.45
N ASP A 29 7.09 18.52 9.72
CA ASP A 29 6.59 17.33 9.03
C ASP A 29 5.14 17.11 9.49
N THR A 30 4.26 18.01 9.05
CA THR A 30 2.81 17.83 9.14
C THR A 30 2.46 16.69 8.21
N THR A 31 2.51 15.47 8.74
CA THR A 31 2.03 14.27 8.06
C THR A 31 0.54 14.48 7.80
N GLU A 32 0.18 14.71 6.53
CA GLU A 32 -1.23 14.72 6.14
C GLU A 32 -1.83 13.36 6.51
N PRO A 33 -3.04 13.33 7.10
CA PRO A 33 -3.71 12.07 7.39
C PRO A 33 -3.83 11.27 6.09
N VAL A 34 -3.42 10.00 6.13
CA VAL A 34 -3.58 9.06 5.02
C VAL A 34 -5.04 9.13 4.56
N ASN A 35 -5.30 9.68 3.37
CA ASN A 35 -6.63 9.65 2.78
C ASN A 35 -6.84 8.26 2.19
N PRO A 36 -7.63 7.38 2.83
CA PRO A 36 -7.80 6.01 2.38
C PRO A 36 -8.48 5.95 1.01
N ASP A 37 -9.20 6.99 0.57
CA ASP A 37 -9.95 7.02 -0.70
C ASP A 37 -9.10 7.40 -1.93
N LYS A 38 -7.79 7.64 -1.75
CA LYS A 38 -6.88 7.83 -2.89
C LYS A 38 -6.78 6.53 -3.69
N THR A 39 -7.34 6.59 -4.89
CA THR A 39 -7.23 5.55 -5.91
C THR A 39 -5.91 5.73 -6.66
N ASN A 40 -5.10 4.68 -6.77
CA ASN A 40 -3.92 4.73 -7.63
C ASN A 40 -4.38 4.64 -9.09
N LEU A 41 -4.01 5.64 -9.88
CA LEU A 41 -4.31 5.73 -11.31
C LEU A 41 -3.10 5.28 -12.11
N LEU A 42 -3.15 4.05 -12.57
CA LEU A 42 -2.13 3.44 -13.41
C LEU A 42 -2.43 3.76 -14.86
N GLN A 43 -1.46 4.27 -15.60
CA GLN A 43 -1.61 4.44 -17.05
C GLN A 43 -0.72 3.46 -17.78
N ILE A 44 -1.32 2.50 -18.48
CA ILE A 44 -0.61 1.50 -19.29
C ILE A 44 -1.18 1.56 -20.70
N ASP A 45 -0.31 1.75 -21.70
CA ASP A 45 -0.66 1.92 -23.12
C ASP A 45 -1.78 2.95 -23.35
N GLY A 46 -1.72 4.09 -22.65
CA GLY A 46 -2.70 5.17 -22.75
C GLY A 46 -4.02 4.92 -22.03
N LYS A 47 -4.22 3.76 -21.41
CA LYS A 47 -5.43 3.41 -20.62
C LYS A 47 -5.19 3.66 -19.14
N VAL A 48 -6.14 4.33 -18.49
CA VAL A 48 -6.10 4.59 -17.04
C VAL A 48 -6.85 3.48 -16.30
N PHE A 49 -6.19 2.84 -15.35
CA PHE A 49 -6.72 1.81 -14.48
C PHE A 49 -6.73 2.33 -13.05
N SER A 50 -7.85 2.11 -12.36
CA SER A 50 -7.99 2.34 -10.92
C SER A 50 -7.67 1.03 -10.20
N VAL A 51 -6.69 1.07 -9.29
CA VAL A 51 -6.40 -0.01 -8.34
C VAL A 51 -6.55 0.56 -6.93
N PRO A 52 -7.46 0.01 -6.10
CA PRO A 52 -7.62 0.45 -4.71
C PRO A 52 -6.32 0.26 -3.92
N SER A 53 -6.01 1.20 -3.04
CA SER A 53 -4.84 1.07 -2.16
C SER A 53 -4.96 -0.18 -1.28
N PRO A 54 -3.93 -1.05 -1.24
CA PRO A 54 -3.89 -2.23 -0.36
C PRO A 54 -4.17 -1.91 1.12
N ILE A 55 -3.86 -0.68 1.55
CA ILE A 55 -4.03 -0.19 2.92
C ILE A 55 -5.50 -0.18 3.35
N GLN A 56 -6.46 0.10 2.45
CA GLN A 56 -7.88 0.11 2.81
C GLN A 56 -8.36 -1.26 3.33
N THR A 57 -7.95 -2.33 2.63
CA THR A 57 -8.30 -3.70 3.01
C THR A 57 -7.61 -4.07 4.32
N ALA A 58 -6.36 -3.65 4.50
CA ALA A 58 -5.61 -3.96 5.70
C ALA A 58 -6.14 -3.21 6.95
N LEU A 59 -6.59 -1.95 6.81
CA LEU A 59 -7.30 -1.21 7.85
C LEU A 59 -8.65 -1.85 8.20
N LEU A 60 -9.41 -2.31 7.19
CA LEU A 60 -10.65 -3.04 7.42
C LEU A 60 -10.42 -4.33 8.19
N ILE A 61 -9.40 -5.11 7.81
CA ILE A 61 -8.99 -6.35 8.48
C ILE A 61 -8.69 -6.09 9.97
N GLN A 62 -7.95 -5.03 10.27
CA GLN A 62 -7.69 -4.66 11.67
C GLN A 62 -8.97 -4.29 12.42
N LYS A 63 -9.85 -3.50 11.79
CA LYS A 63 -11.08 -3.00 12.40
C LYS A 63 -12.06 -4.12 12.77
N VAL A 64 -12.07 -5.22 12.01
CA VAL A 64 -12.93 -6.37 12.31
C VAL A 64 -12.39 -7.27 13.43
N GLY A 65 -11.24 -6.91 14.02
CA GLY A 65 -10.73 -7.53 15.24
C GLY A 65 -10.10 -8.90 15.04
N SER A 66 -9.65 -9.23 13.82
CA SER A 66 -8.82 -10.43 13.65
C SER A 66 -7.49 -10.27 14.38
N THR A 67 -7.02 -11.33 15.02
CA THR A 67 -5.71 -11.34 15.68
C THR A 67 -4.59 -11.46 14.65
N TYR A 68 -3.41 -10.88 14.95
CA TYR A 68 -2.22 -11.09 14.16
C TYR A 68 -1.95 -12.59 13.97
N ASN A 69 -1.60 -12.97 12.74
CA ASN A 69 -1.21 -14.34 12.41
C ASN A 69 -0.03 -14.34 11.43
N ALA A 70 1.15 -14.68 11.94
CA ALA A 70 2.37 -14.79 11.14
C ALA A 70 2.33 -15.92 10.10
N SER A 71 1.47 -16.94 10.26
CA SER A 71 1.36 -18.04 9.30
C SER A 71 0.72 -17.62 7.97
N LEU A 72 0.11 -16.44 7.92
CA LEU A 72 -0.44 -15.89 6.69
C LEU A 72 0.63 -15.25 5.80
N LEU A 73 1.79 -14.90 6.36
CA LEU A 73 2.82 -14.11 5.70
C LEU A 73 3.73 -14.97 4.82
N ASN A 74 4.32 -14.37 3.80
CA ASN A 74 5.45 -14.99 3.11
C ASN A 74 6.70 -14.89 3.99
N SER A 75 7.61 -15.86 3.93
CA SER A 75 8.85 -15.77 4.71
C SER A 75 9.81 -14.77 4.06
N PRO A 76 10.36 -13.77 4.76
CA PRO A 76 11.39 -12.89 4.21
C PRO A 76 12.62 -13.65 3.69
N LYS A 77 12.87 -14.86 4.22
CA LYS A 77 13.95 -15.75 3.76
C LYS A 77 13.75 -16.27 2.33
N ASN A 78 12.52 -16.25 1.81
CA ASN A 78 12.23 -16.69 0.45
C ASN A 78 12.80 -15.75 -0.61
N THR A 79 13.23 -14.53 -0.24
CA THR A 79 13.94 -13.59 -1.14
C THR A 79 15.04 -14.27 -1.96
N THR A 80 15.81 -15.17 -1.35
CA THR A 80 16.92 -15.88 -2.01
C THR A 80 16.48 -17.00 -2.97
N LYS A 81 15.21 -17.41 -2.92
CA LYS A 81 14.64 -18.41 -3.84
C LYS A 81 14.22 -17.80 -5.19
N TYR A 82 14.06 -16.48 -5.25
CA TYR A 82 13.56 -15.80 -6.45
C TYR A 82 14.71 -15.51 -7.41
N SER A 83 14.71 -16.22 -8.54
CA SER A 83 15.81 -16.21 -9.51
C SER A 83 15.51 -15.39 -10.76
N SER A 84 14.26 -15.36 -11.23
CA SER A 84 13.85 -14.58 -12.40
C SER A 84 13.32 -13.19 -12.02
N ASN A 85 13.43 -12.23 -12.95
CA ASN A 85 12.82 -10.90 -12.77
C ASN A 85 11.31 -10.99 -12.55
N TYR A 86 10.66 -11.99 -13.17
CA TYR A 86 9.25 -12.27 -12.94
C TYR A 86 8.99 -12.62 -11.47
N GLN A 87 9.72 -13.61 -10.93
CA GLN A 87 9.58 -14.04 -9.52
C GLN A 87 9.87 -12.90 -8.55
N LYS A 88 10.93 -12.12 -8.80
CA LYS A 88 11.30 -10.99 -7.94
C LYS A 88 10.25 -9.88 -7.97
N ALA A 89 9.73 -9.54 -9.15
CA ALA A 89 8.75 -8.45 -9.28
C ALA A 89 7.41 -8.81 -8.62
N VAL A 90 6.89 -10.02 -8.85
CA VAL A 90 5.63 -10.43 -8.19
C VAL A 90 5.81 -10.52 -6.67
N ASN A 91 6.95 -11.04 -6.18
CA ASN A 91 7.19 -11.15 -4.74
C ASN A 91 7.58 -9.84 -4.06
N LEU A 92 8.08 -8.84 -4.80
CA LEU A 92 8.22 -7.47 -4.29
C LEU A 92 6.84 -6.90 -3.92
N GLY A 93 5.82 -7.16 -4.74
CA GLY A 93 4.43 -6.84 -4.42
C GLY A 93 3.90 -7.58 -3.18
N VAL A 94 4.16 -8.89 -3.11
CA VAL A 94 3.79 -9.73 -1.95
C VAL A 94 4.41 -9.19 -0.66
N PHE A 95 5.73 -8.98 -0.62
CA PHE A 95 6.41 -8.48 0.57
C PHE A 95 6.00 -7.05 0.93
N GLY A 96 5.63 -6.22 -0.03
CA GLY A 96 5.05 -4.92 0.25
C GLY A 96 3.71 -5.05 0.99
N ALA A 97 2.87 -6.02 0.64
CA ALA A 97 1.60 -6.26 1.32
C ALA A 97 1.81 -6.87 2.71
N ASP A 98 2.75 -7.81 2.83
CA ASP A 98 3.19 -8.36 4.12
C ASP A 98 3.71 -7.25 5.05
N LEU A 99 4.53 -6.34 4.54
CA LEU A 99 5.04 -5.17 5.27
C LEU A 99 3.88 -4.32 5.82
N GLY A 100 2.88 -4.01 4.98
CA GLY A 100 1.69 -3.29 5.42
C GLY A 100 0.93 -4.03 6.53
N TYR A 101 0.78 -5.35 6.40
CA TYR A 101 0.10 -6.18 7.40
C TYR A 101 0.83 -6.16 8.75
N VAL A 102 2.14 -6.42 8.78
CA VAL A 102 2.91 -6.42 10.03
C VAL A 102 2.98 -5.04 10.68
N THR A 103 3.01 -3.97 9.88
CA THR A 103 2.93 -2.60 10.39
C THR A 103 1.59 -2.32 11.07
N ILE A 104 0.47 -2.78 10.49
CA ILE A 104 -0.87 -2.58 11.05
C ILE A 104 -1.06 -3.30 12.39
N TYR A 105 -0.42 -4.45 12.54
CA TYR A 105 -0.41 -5.25 13.77
C TYR A 105 0.76 -4.91 14.70
N GLU A 106 1.49 -3.82 14.43
CA GLU A 106 2.56 -3.29 15.29
C GLU A 106 3.70 -4.30 15.56
N GLN A 107 3.95 -5.19 14.60
CA GLN A 107 5.01 -6.20 14.67
C GLN A 107 6.33 -5.61 14.16
N THR A 108 6.96 -4.78 14.99
CA THR A 108 8.14 -3.98 14.62
C THR A 108 9.29 -4.80 14.04
N GLN A 109 9.63 -5.95 14.63
CA GLN A 109 10.76 -6.76 14.16
C GLN A 109 10.47 -7.44 12.81
N ASP A 110 9.22 -7.85 12.59
CA ASP A 110 8.79 -8.41 11.31
C ASP A 110 8.78 -7.31 10.24
N ALA A 111 8.33 -6.09 10.58
CA ALA A 111 8.35 -4.94 9.69
C ALA A 111 9.77 -4.61 9.17
N ILE A 112 10.78 -4.64 10.03
CA ILE A 112 12.19 -4.48 9.61
C ILE A 112 12.61 -5.60 8.65
N SER A 113 12.21 -6.83 8.93
CA SER A 113 12.56 -8.00 8.11
C SER A 113 11.94 -7.92 6.72
N PHE A 114 10.67 -7.53 6.61
CA PHE A 114 9.99 -7.32 5.33
C PHE A 114 10.51 -6.10 4.58
N LEU A 115 10.81 -5.00 5.27
CA LEU A 115 11.43 -3.83 4.64
C LEU A 115 12.80 -4.21 4.03
N THR A 116 13.59 -5.03 4.72
CA THR A 116 14.86 -5.53 4.19
C THR A 116 14.66 -6.39 2.93
N ALA A 117 13.66 -7.28 2.94
CA ALA A 117 13.32 -8.11 1.78
C ALA A 117 12.85 -7.26 0.58
N VAL A 118 11.99 -6.26 0.82
CA VAL A 118 11.54 -5.29 -0.19
C VAL A 118 12.74 -4.56 -0.82
N ASN A 119 13.65 -4.03 0.01
CA ASN A 119 14.85 -3.36 -0.49
C ASN A 119 15.75 -4.29 -1.30
N SER A 120 15.98 -5.52 -0.83
CA SER A 120 16.79 -6.50 -1.57
C SER A 120 16.22 -6.82 -2.95
N LEU A 121 14.89 -7.04 -3.05
CA LEU A 121 14.25 -7.30 -4.34
C LEU A 121 14.24 -6.07 -5.24
N ALA A 122 14.05 -4.88 -4.68
CA ALA A 122 14.10 -3.64 -5.42
C ALA A 122 15.49 -3.36 -6.02
N ASP A 123 16.56 -3.69 -5.28
CA ASP A 123 17.95 -3.59 -5.76
C ASP A 123 18.21 -4.57 -6.89
N ASP A 124 17.85 -5.84 -6.70
CA ASP A 124 18.00 -6.87 -7.71
C ASP A 124 17.22 -6.57 -9.02
N LEU A 125 16.08 -5.90 -8.90
CA LEU A 125 15.27 -5.47 -10.05
C LEU A 125 15.79 -4.15 -10.66
N GLY A 126 16.75 -3.48 -10.05
CA GLY A 126 17.23 -2.17 -10.49
C GLY A 126 16.14 -1.11 -10.43
N VAL A 127 15.30 -1.16 -9.39
CA VAL A 127 14.21 -0.20 -9.14
C VAL A 127 14.40 0.56 -7.83
N MET A 128 15.60 0.53 -7.24
CA MET A 128 15.91 1.27 -6.00
C MET A 128 15.68 2.77 -6.08
N GLY A 129 15.65 3.37 -7.28
CA GLY A 129 15.26 4.77 -7.42
C GLY A 129 13.82 5.07 -6.97
N ALA A 130 12.98 4.05 -6.80
CA ALA A 130 11.68 4.11 -6.14
C ALA A 130 11.75 4.17 -4.60
N PHE A 131 12.82 3.62 -4.03
CA PHE A 131 12.99 3.39 -2.60
C PHE A 131 14.24 4.15 -2.15
N ASP A 132 14.08 5.44 -1.89
CA ASP A 132 15.19 6.28 -1.42
C ASP A 132 15.74 5.71 -0.09
N ARG A 133 17.07 5.75 0.10
CA ARG A 133 17.74 5.40 1.36
C ARG A 133 17.14 6.17 2.54
N THR A 134 16.69 7.40 2.30
CA THR A 134 16.03 8.23 3.30
C THR A 134 14.73 7.60 3.82
N LEU A 135 14.01 6.81 3.01
CA LEU A 135 12.80 6.11 3.41
C LEU A 135 13.11 5.06 4.49
N LEU A 136 14.19 4.31 4.30
CA LEU A 136 14.62 3.25 5.23
C LEU A 136 15.03 3.86 6.58
N GLU A 137 15.80 4.94 6.55
CA GLU A 137 16.17 5.69 7.76
C GLU A 137 14.96 6.30 8.47
N ARG A 138 14.00 6.87 7.72
CA ARG A 138 12.75 7.39 8.27
C ARG A 138 11.92 6.27 8.89
N PHE A 139 11.88 5.10 8.26
CA PHE A 139 11.17 3.94 8.77
C PHE A 139 11.77 3.47 10.11
N GLU A 140 13.09 3.32 10.17
CA GLU A 140 13.81 2.96 11.40
C GLU A 140 13.60 3.98 12.53
N LYS A 141 13.63 5.28 12.21
CA LYS A 141 13.38 6.36 13.19
C LYS A 141 11.96 6.40 13.74
N ASN A 142 11.00 5.85 13.00
CA ASN A 142 9.58 5.84 13.37
C ASN A 142 9.09 4.47 13.85
N LEU A 143 9.99 3.52 14.13
CA LEU A 143 9.62 2.21 14.66
C LEU A 143 8.81 2.36 15.96
N GLY A 144 7.69 1.63 16.04
CA GLY A 144 6.74 1.73 17.15
C GLY A 144 5.71 2.85 17.00
N ASN A 145 5.78 3.68 15.96
CA ASN A 145 4.72 4.62 15.61
C ASN A 145 3.97 4.12 14.36
N LYS A 146 2.89 3.39 14.58
CA LYS A 146 2.08 2.79 13.52
C LYS A 146 1.65 3.78 12.44
N ASP A 147 1.13 4.95 12.83
CA ASP A 147 0.57 5.90 11.87
C ASP A 147 1.68 6.48 10.98
N SER A 148 2.82 6.84 11.57
CA SER A 148 4.01 7.24 10.81
C SER A 148 4.48 6.14 9.87
N LEU A 149 4.55 4.89 10.33
CA LEU A 149 4.96 3.77 9.50
C LEU A 149 3.98 3.52 8.35
N LEU A 150 2.67 3.67 8.56
CA LEU A 150 1.67 3.56 7.50
C LEU A 150 1.80 4.65 6.44
N VAL A 151 2.09 5.89 6.85
CA VAL A 151 2.40 6.98 5.93
C VAL A 151 3.64 6.62 5.11
N LEU A 152 4.72 6.17 5.74
CA LEU A 152 5.95 5.80 5.04
C LEU A 152 5.77 4.62 4.08
N VAL A 153 4.98 3.60 4.44
CA VAL A 153 4.62 2.51 3.52
C VAL A 153 3.83 3.06 2.33
N THR A 154 2.89 3.98 2.56
CA THR A 154 2.11 4.62 1.49
C THR A 154 3.02 5.39 0.53
N ASP A 155 3.92 6.20 1.07
CA ASP A 155 4.88 7.00 0.29
C ASP A 155 5.78 6.09 -0.55
N ALA A 156 6.24 4.97 0.01
CA ALA A 156 7.04 3.98 -0.71
C ALA A 156 6.30 3.40 -1.91
N TYR A 157 5.03 3.03 -1.74
CA TYR A 157 4.20 2.51 -2.83
C TYR A 157 3.97 3.55 -3.93
N GLN A 158 3.70 4.81 -3.56
CA GLN A 158 3.49 5.88 -4.54
C GLN A 158 4.78 6.24 -5.28
N GLY A 159 5.91 6.27 -4.57
CA GLY A 159 7.24 6.48 -5.15
C GLY A 159 7.60 5.38 -6.14
N ALA A 160 7.34 4.12 -5.78
CA ALA A 160 7.54 2.97 -6.66
C ALA A 160 6.68 3.02 -7.91
N ASP A 161 5.40 3.32 -7.76
CA ASP A 161 4.50 3.45 -8.90
C ASP A 161 4.98 4.55 -9.87
N ALA A 162 5.28 5.74 -9.34
CA ALA A 162 5.77 6.87 -10.13
C ALA A 162 7.10 6.55 -10.83
N TYR A 163 8.05 5.92 -10.13
CA TYR A 163 9.34 5.55 -10.68
C TYR A 163 9.20 4.54 -11.83
N LEU A 164 8.42 3.48 -11.63
CA LEU A 164 8.23 2.43 -12.64
C LEU A 164 7.58 3.00 -13.90
N LYS A 165 6.58 3.87 -13.72
CA LYS A 165 5.91 4.57 -14.82
C LYS A 165 6.86 5.49 -15.59
N ASN A 166 7.63 6.31 -14.90
CA ASN A 166 8.52 7.28 -15.52
C ASN A 166 9.70 6.63 -16.27
N ASN A 167 10.04 5.39 -15.92
CA ASN A 167 11.14 4.64 -16.54
C ASN A 167 10.64 3.56 -17.53
N GLU A 168 9.36 3.60 -17.93
CA GLU A 168 8.74 2.64 -18.87
C GLU A 168 8.86 1.17 -18.44
N ARG A 169 9.00 0.91 -17.14
CA ARG A 169 9.11 -0.44 -16.53
C ARG A 169 7.73 -1.05 -16.27
N ASN A 170 6.84 -0.92 -17.25
CA ASN A 170 5.42 -1.26 -17.11
C ASN A 170 5.17 -2.76 -16.85
N ASP A 171 6.03 -3.64 -17.36
CA ASP A 171 5.93 -5.08 -17.12
C ASP A 171 6.27 -5.45 -15.67
N VAL A 172 7.33 -4.85 -15.11
CA VAL A 172 7.72 -5.01 -13.70
C VAL A 172 6.66 -4.40 -12.78
N GLY A 173 6.16 -3.20 -13.09
CA GLY A 173 5.08 -2.57 -12.34
C GLY A 173 3.81 -3.40 -12.32
N ALA A 174 3.40 -3.95 -13.47
CA ALA A 174 2.25 -4.84 -13.57
C ALA A 174 2.37 -6.07 -12.65
N LEU A 175 3.56 -6.69 -12.55
CA LEU A 175 3.79 -7.82 -11.67
C LEU A 175 3.79 -7.45 -10.19
N ILE A 176 4.40 -6.32 -9.82
CA ILE A 176 4.39 -5.83 -8.43
C ILE A 176 2.94 -5.58 -7.98
N LEU A 177 2.13 -4.95 -8.83
CA LEU A 177 0.71 -4.74 -8.56
C LEU A 177 -0.05 -6.05 -8.42
N ALA A 178 0.22 -7.01 -9.30
CA ALA A 178 -0.41 -8.33 -9.24
C ALA A 178 -0.09 -9.04 -7.93
N GLY A 179 1.18 -9.07 -7.53
CA GLY A 179 1.62 -9.70 -6.29
C GLY A 179 0.99 -9.06 -5.05
N GLY A 180 0.99 -7.73 -4.97
CA GLY A 180 0.37 -7.01 -3.85
C GLY A 180 -1.14 -7.22 -3.77
N TRP A 181 -1.83 -7.26 -4.92
CA TRP A 181 -3.26 -7.55 -4.96
C TRP A 181 -3.58 -8.99 -4.54
N ILE A 182 -2.80 -9.96 -5.03
CA ILE A 182 -2.94 -11.39 -4.66
C ILE A 182 -2.79 -11.57 -3.15
N GLU A 183 -1.75 -10.99 -2.57
CA GLU A 183 -1.46 -11.11 -1.14
C GLU A 183 -2.54 -10.41 -0.28
N THR A 184 -3.02 -9.26 -0.72
CA THR A 184 -4.10 -8.53 -0.03
C THR A 184 -5.42 -9.31 -0.05
N LEU A 185 -5.76 -9.93 -1.19
CA LEU A 185 -6.96 -10.76 -1.30
C LEU A 185 -6.83 -12.08 -0.52
N TRP A 186 -5.62 -12.63 -0.43
CA TRP A 186 -5.30 -13.75 0.45
C TRP A 186 -5.57 -13.41 1.93
N PHE A 187 -5.12 -12.25 2.41
CA PHE A 187 -5.45 -11.82 3.78
C PHE A 187 -6.94 -11.63 3.99
N ALA A 188 -7.63 -10.96 3.06
CA ALA A 188 -9.06 -10.71 3.18
C ALA A 188 -9.87 -12.02 3.23
N THR A 189 -9.56 -12.98 2.37
CA THR A 189 -10.26 -14.28 2.33
C THR A 189 -10.03 -15.10 3.60
N ASN A 190 -8.81 -15.09 4.15
CA ASN A 190 -8.52 -15.73 5.43
C ASN A 190 -9.31 -15.10 6.58
N VAL A 191 -9.34 -13.77 6.65
CA VAL A 191 -10.08 -13.04 7.69
C VAL A 191 -11.58 -13.26 7.55
N ALA A 192 -12.12 -13.25 6.33
CA ALA A 192 -13.52 -13.56 6.07
C ALA A 192 -13.86 -15.00 6.51
N ASN A 193 -13.00 -15.98 6.23
CA ASN A 193 -13.23 -17.36 6.64
C ASN A 193 -13.23 -17.53 8.17
N GLN A 194 -12.35 -16.82 8.88
CA GLN A 194 -12.26 -16.86 10.35
C GLN A 194 -13.40 -16.12 11.05
N THR A 195 -13.75 -14.93 10.57
CA THR A 195 -14.68 -14.01 11.26
C THR A 195 -16.10 -14.08 10.74
N GLN A 196 -16.30 -14.55 9.50
CA GLN A 196 -17.56 -14.45 8.74
C GLN A 196 -18.10 -13.01 8.70
N ASN A 197 -17.23 -12.00 8.80
CA ASN A 197 -17.62 -10.60 8.85
C ASN A 197 -18.16 -10.14 7.49
N ALA A 198 -19.38 -9.60 7.48
CA ALA A 198 -20.08 -9.20 6.26
C ALA A 198 -19.38 -8.06 5.51
N ASP A 199 -18.73 -7.11 6.20
CA ASP A 199 -18.02 -6.01 5.56
C ASP A 199 -16.76 -6.51 4.82
N VAL A 200 -16.04 -7.48 5.39
CA VAL A 200 -14.89 -8.12 4.72
C VAL A 200 -15.34 -8.91 3.50
N ILE A 201 -16.43 -9.68 3.62
CA ILE A 201 -17.00 -10.44 2.51
C ILE A 201 -17.47 -9.52 1.38
N ARG A 202 -18.14 -8.41 1.72
CA ARG A 202 -18.52 -7.36 0.76
C ARG A 202 -17.29 -6.82 0.06
N ARG A 203 -16.24 -6.50 0.82
CA ARG A 203 -14.98 -5.94 0.31
C ARG A 203 -14.25 -6.89 -0.64
N ILE A 204 -14.32 -8.19 -0.39
CA ILE A 204 -13.82 -9.23 -1.32
C ILE A 204 -14.60 -9.15 -2.63
N GLY A 205 -15.93 -9.13 -2.58
CA GLY A 205 -16.76 -9.06 -3.79
C GLY A 205 -16.53 -7.80 -4.64
N GLU A 206 -16.22 -6.67 -3.99
CA GLU A 206 -15.85 -5.41 -4.66
C GLU A 206 -14.60 -5.54 -5.54
N GLN A 207 -13.74 -6.55 -5.33
CA GLN A 207 -12.52 -6.77 -6.10
C GLN A 207 -12.75 -7.26 -7.53
N LYS A 208 -13.99 -7.58 -7.93
CA LYS A 208 -14.34 -7.99 -9.30
C LYS A 208 -13.77 -7.04 -10.36
N ASN A 209 -13.95 -5.73 -10.19
CA ASN A 209 -13.47 -4.74 -11.17
C ASN A 209 -11.94 -4.61 -11.14
N THR A 210 -11.34 -4.67 -9.95
CA THR A 210 -9.89 -4.66 -9.77
C THR A 210 -9.22 -5.83 -10.50
N LEU A 211 -9.76 -7.04 -10.35
CA LEU A 211 -9.26 -8.24 -11.04
C LEU A 211 -9.35 -8.10 -12.56
N ASN A 212 -10.47 -7.61 -13.09
CA ASN A 212 -10.62 -7.36 -14.52
C ASN A 212 -9.59 -6.35 -15.04
N ASN A 213 -9.30 -5.31 -14.27
CA ASN A 213 -8.26 -4.33 -14.62
C ASN A 213 -6.88 -4.96 -14.57
N LEU A 214 -6.57 -5.75 -13.55
CA LEU A 214 -5.29 -6.43 -13.40
C LEU A 214 -5.01 -7.39 -14.57
N ILE A 215 -6.01 -8.18 -14.98
CA ILE A 215 -5.91 -9.05 -16.16
C ILE A 215 -5.58 -8.23 -17.40
N LYS A 216 -6.28 -7.11 -17.63
CA LYS A 216 -6.03 -6.23 -18.79
C LYS A 216 -4.62 -5.62 -18.78
N ILE A 217 -4.09 -5.31 -17.60
CA ILE A 217 -2.74 -4.77 -17.40
C ILE A 217 -1.66 -5.82 -17.73
N LEU A 218 -1.89 -7.09 -17.38
CA LEU A 218 -0.93 -8.18 -17.60
C LEU A 218 -1.01 -8.78 -19.01
N THR A 219 -2.17 -8.70 -19.67
CA THR A 219 -2.44 -9.30 -21.00
C THR A 219 -1.44 -8.89 -22.10
N PRO A 220 -0.96 -7.63 -22.21
CA PRO A 220 0.05 -7.25 -23.21
C PRO A 220 1.34 -8.08 -23.14
N TYR A 221 1.63 -8.69 -21.98
CA TYR A 221 2.83 -9.49 -21.74
C TYR A 221 2.58 -11.00 -21.86
N TYR A 222 1.38 -11.42 -22.25
CA TYR A 222 0.96 -12.83 -22.31
C TYR A 222 1.86 -13.72 -23.19
N SER A 223 2.56 -13.15 -24.16
CA SER A 223 3.53 -13.89 -24.99
C SER A 223 4.74 -14.40 -24.21
N LYS A 224 5.01 -13.86 -23.01
CA LYS A 224 6.04 -14.36 -22.10
C LYS A 224 5.45 -15.51 -21.28
N SER A 225 6.08 -16.69 -21.29
CA SER A 225 5.53 -17.91 -20.70
C SER A 225 5.14 -17.78 -19.21
N GLU A 226 5.96 -17.07 -18.42
CA GLU A 226 5.69 -16.84 -16.99
C GLU A 226 4.43 -15.96 -16.78
N PHE A 227 4.20 -14.97 -17.65
CA PHE A 227 3.00 -14.12 -17.59
C PHE A 227 1.74 -14.88 -18.00
N ALA A 228 1.82 -15.71 -19.04
CA ALA A 228 0.68 -16.52 -19.50
C ALA A 228 0.10 -17.34 -18.33
N GLY A 229 0.96 -18.05 -17.60
CA GLY A 229 0.53 -18.88 -16.48
C GLY A 229 -0.15 -18.11 -15.35
N LEU A 230 0.26 -16.88 -15.07
CA LEU A 230 -0.41 -16.01 -14.09
C LEU A 230 -1.74 -15.47 -14.61
N VAL A 231 -1.75 -14.97 -15.85
CA VAL A 231 -2.95 -14.42 -16.48
C VAL A 231 -4.05 -15.47 -16.57
N ASP A 232 -3.72 -16.71 -16.97
CA ASP A 232 -4.68 -17.81 -17.05
C ASP A 232 -5.32 -18.09 -15.68
N GLN A 233 -4.53 -18.08 -14.61
CA GLN A 233 -5.06 -18.31 -13.26
C GLN A 233 -5.92 -17.15 -12.76
N LEU A 234 -5.55 -15.91 -13.09
CA LEU A 234 -6.36 -14.74 -12.79
C LEU A 234 -7.67 -14.73 -13.58
N MET A 235 -7.66 -15.19 -14.83
CA MET A 235 -8.87 -15.39 -15.63
C MET A 235 -9.78 -16.47 -15.03
N ASP A 236 -9.22 -17.61 -14.61
CA ASP A 236 -9.95 -18.67 -13.92
C ASP A 236 -10.55 -18.20 -12.58
N LEU A 237 -9.84 -17.37 -11.82
CA LEU A 237 -10.40 -16.69 -10.64
C LEU A 237 -11.53 -15.72 -11.02
N ASN A 238 -11.38 -15.00 -12.13
CA ASN A 238 -12.37 -14.03 -12.60
C ASN A 238 -13.69 -14.70 -12.98
N GLU A 239 -13.68 -15.95 -13.45
CA GLU A 239 -14.92 -16.71 -13.70
C GLU A 239 -15.80 -16.81 -12.46
N VAL A 240 -15.21 -16.95 -11.26
CA VAL A 240 -15.95 -16.94 -9.99
C VAL A 240 -16.48 -15.54 -9.68
N PHE A 241 -15.64 -14.51 -9.85
CA PHE A 241 -16.04 -13.11 -9.63
C PHE A 241 -17.12 -12.62 -10.60
N THR A 242 -17.20 -13.16 -11.82
CA THR A 242 -18.25 -12.80 -12.77
C THR A 242 -19.65 -13.10 -12.23
N GLN A 243 -19.78 -14.12 -11.38
CA GLN A 243 -21.01 -14.56 -10.76
C GLN A 243 -21.38 -13.79 -9.48
N VAL A 244 -20.47 -12.95 -8.96
CA VAL A 244 -20.77 -12.04 -7.84
C VAL A 244 -21.77 -10.98 -8.30
N THR A 245 -22.85 -10.82 -7.54
CA THR A 245 -23.93 -9.87 -7.84
C THR A 245 -23.58 -8.51 -7.26
N ASN A 246 -23.54 -7.49 -8.13
CA ASN A 246 -23.36 -6.10 -7.76
C ASN A 246 -24.59 -5.31 -8.21
N THR A 247 -25.43 -4.87 -7.27
CA THR A 247 -26.57 -3.99 -7.53
C THR A 247 -26.20 -2.57 -7.16
N TYR A 248 -26.37 -1.64 -8.10
CA TYR A 248 -26.18 -0.21 -7.86
C TYR A 248 -27.54 0.49 -7.97
N THR A 249 -27.94 1.16 -6.90
CA THR A 249 -29.14 1.98 -6.87
C THR A 249 -28.72 3.43 -6.84
N TYR A 250 -28.88 4.10 -7.98
CA TYR A 250 -28.65 5.54 -8.05
C TYR A 250 -29.70 6.28 -7.23
N VAL A 251 -29.23 7.18 -6.38
CA VAL A 251 -30.06 8.16 -5.67
C VAL A 251 -29.35 9.51 -5.78
N GLN A 252 -30.11 10.53 -6.20
CA GLN A 252 -29.58 11.87 -6.41
C GLN A 252 -28.90 12.38 -5.12
N PRO A 253 -27.67 12.91 -5.20
CA PRO A 253 -26.97 13.43 -4.04
C PRO A 253 -27.68 14.66 -3.46
N THR A 254 -27.63 14.81 -2.15
CA THR A 254 -28.14 15.99 -1.43
C THR A 254 -27.00 17.00 -1.22
N VAL A 255 -27.25 18.26 -1.53
CA VAL A 255 -26.28 19.34 -1.35
C VAL A 255 -26.74 20.26 -0.22
N ASP A 256 -25.94 20.33 0.84
CA ASP A 256 -26.05 21.34 1.89
C ASP A 256 -25.07 22.48 1.56
N GLU A 257 -25.56 23.51 0.87
CA GLU A 257 -24.76 24.66 0.46
C GLU A 257 -24.18 25.44 1.64
N LYS A 258 -24.89 25.46 2.78
CA LYS A 258 -24.50 26.23 3.96
C LYS A 258 -23.28 25.61 4.64
N ASN A 259 -23.26 24.28 4.74
CA ASN A 259 -22.14 23.54 5.32
C ASN A 259 -21.10 23.10 4.27
N LYS A 260 -21.34 23.39 2.98
CA LYS A 260 -20.51 22.93 1.84
C LYS A 260 -20.36 21.40 1.81
N ILE A 261 -21.40 20.67 2.17
CA ILE A 261 -21.42 19.20 2.22
C ILE A 261 -22.27 18.67 1.05
N THR A 262 -21.73 17.73 0.29
CA THR A 262 -22.49 16.93 -0.67
C THR A 262 -22.57 15.50 -0.16
N THR A 263 -23.77 15.00 0.08
CA THR A 263 -24.01 13.62 0.52
C THR A 263 -24.38 12.76 -0.68
N ILE A 264 -23.59 11.72 -0.94
CA ILE A 264 -23.89 10.71 -1.95
C ILE A 264 -24.91 9.74 -1.35
N ASN A 265 -26.12 9.73 -1.91
CA ASN A 265 -27.22 8.88 -1.43
C ASN A 265 -27.30 7.53 -2.16
N SER A 266 -26.54 7.37 -3.24
CA SER A 266 -26.54 6.15 -4.04
C SER A 266 -25.97 4.98 -3.23
N THR A 267 -26.55 3.79 -3.38
CA THR A 267 -26.14 2.60 -2.64
C THR A 267 -25.63 1.53 -3.60
N SER A 268 -24.54 0.85 -3.22
CA SER A 268 -24.07 -0.36 -3.89
C SER A 268 -24.23 -1.53 -2.93
N GLU A 269 -24.84 -2.62 -3.40
CA GLU A 269 -24.91 -3.87 -2.68
C GLU A 269 -24.14 -4.94 -3.46
N VAL A 270 -23.24 -5.61 -2.74
CA VAL A 270 -22.38 -6.67 -3.27
C VAL A 270 -22.69 -7.94 -2.50
N VAL A 271 -23.19 -8.95 -3.21
CA VAL A 271 -23.59 -10.23 -2.61
C VAL A 271 -22.62 -11.31 -3.05
N VAL A 272 -21.92 -11.89 -2.07
CA VAL A 272 -21.02 -13.03 -2.24
C VAL A 272 -21.58 -14.20 -1.42
N THR A 273 -21.90 -15.30 -2.10
CA THR A 273 -22.35 -16.54 -1.45
C THR A 273 -21.20 -17.24 -0.71
N LYS A 274 -21.52 -18.15 0.21
CA LYS A 274 -20.50 -18.93 0.94
C LYS A 274 -19.68 -19.80 -0.01
N GLU A 275 -20.34 -20.37 -1.01
CA GLU A 275 -19.72 -21.18 -2.07
C GLU A 275 -18.76 -20.35 -2.90
N GLN A 276 -19.15 -19.13 -3.30
CA GLN A 276 -18.26 -18.20 -4.02
C GLN A 276 -17.07 -17.78 -3.15
N LEU A 277 -17.28 -17.43 -1.88
CA LEU A 277 -16.20 -17.09 -0.96
C LEU A 277 -15.19 -18.23 -0.82
N LYS A 278 -15.68 -19.47 -0.69
CA LYS A 278 -14.84 -20.67 -0.63
C LYS A 278 -14.02 -20.84 -1.91
N LEU A 279 -14.66 -20.78 -3.07
CA LEU A 279 -13.96 -20.91 -4.37
C LEU A 279 -12.93 -19.80 -4.60
N ILE A 280 -13.24 -18.56 -4.23
CA ILE A 280 -12.31 -17.44 -4.29
C ILE A 280 -11.11 -17.71 -3.37
N SER A 281 -11.35 -18.18 -2.14
CA SER A 281 -10.30 -18.50 -1.15
C SER A 281 -9.37 -19.61 -1.66
N GLU A 282 -9.92 -20.67 -2.23
CA GLU A 282 -9.14 -21.80 -2.76
C GLU A 282 -8.29 -21.38 -3.97
N LYS A 283 -8.89 -20.66 -4.93
CA LYS A 283 -8.16 -20.19 -6.11
C LYS A 283 -7.08 -19.17 -5.76
N ILE A 284 -7.34 -18.22 -4.86
CA ILE A 284 -6.31 -17.25 -4.45
C ILE A 284 -5.18 -17.92 -3.67
N SER A 285 -5.47 -18.91 -2.83
CA SER A 285 -4.45 -19.72 -2.15
C SER A 285 -3.55 -20.43 -3.15
N ALA A 286 -4.14 -21.10 -4.15
CA ALA A 286 -3.41 -21.84 -5.17
C ALA A 286 -2.54 -20.92 -6.05
N ILE A 287 -3.05 -19.72 -6.39
CA ILE A 287 -2.27 -18.69 -7.11
C ILE A 287 -1.09 -18.25 -6.25
N ARG A 288 -1.34 -17.93 -4.98
CA ARG A 288 -0.33 -17.48 -4.03
C ARG A 288 0.80 -18.49 -3.85
N GLU A 289 0.46 -19.76 -3.61
CA GLU A 289 1.44 -20.84 -3.44
C GLU A 289 2.37 -20.95 -4.65
N LYS A 290 1.86 -20.80 -5.87
CA LYS A 290 2.67 -20.83 -7.09
C LYS A 290 3.63 -19.65 -7.23
N ILE A 291 3.26 -18.46 -6.76
CA ILE A 291 4.13 -17.27 -6.88
C ILE A 291 5.18 -17.20 -5.78
N ILE A 292 4.90 -17.68 -4.57
CA ILE A 292 5.82 -17.54 -3.42
C ILE A 292 6.84 -18.68 -3.31
N GLY A 293 6.57 -19.86 -3.88
CA GLY A 293 7.51 -21.00 -3.92
C GLY A 293 7.56 -21.84 -2.66
#